data_AF-A0A7Y5UM18-F1
#
_entry.id   AF-A0A7Y5UM18-F1
#
_cell.length_a   1.000
_cell.length_b   1.000
_cell.length_c   1.000
_cell.angle_alpha   90.00
_cell.angle_beta   90.00
_cell.angle_gamma   90.00
#
_symmetry.space_group_name_H-M   'P 1'
#
loop_
_entity.id
_entity.type
_entity.pdbx_description
1 polymer ?
#
loop_
_entity_poly.entity_id
_entity_poly.type
_entity_poly.pdbx_seq_one_letter_code
_entity_poly.pdbx_strand_id
1 'polypeptide(L)'
;MHPLLPLYVFTAALTVLSAPWAFDWPLLPWVTKPLTTALVIAYAWRRAREGDPQRWPIIAGLVCSLGGDVALLFPNGFVAGLVCFLLAHLAYLVAFTRQVRLAAQPLAWAAWALAAGAVLMVLWPGVPQTLRLPVVAYVTCLAAMAAQAMTVW
;
A
#
# COMPACT_ATOMS: atom_id res chain seq x y z
N MET A 1 -20.27 13.17 11.31
CA MET A 1 -19.65 11.94 10.78
C MET A 1 -19.73 11.99 9.27
N HIS A 2 -18.61 11.90 8.54
CA HIS A 2 -18.65 12.03 7.07
C HIS A 2 -19.44 10.84 6.47
N PRO A 3 -20.43 11.08 5.60
CA PRO A 3 -21.31 10.03 5.04
C PRO A 3 -20.57 8.98 4.19
N LEU A 4 -19.29 9.22 3.88
CA LEU A 4 -18.42 8.36 3.09
C LEU A 4 -17.74 7.26 3.91
N LEU A 5 -17.63 7.43 5.24
CA LEU A 5 -17.00 6.45 6.13
C LEU A 5 -17.74 5.11 6.17
N PRO A 6 -19.08 5.06 6.35
CA PRO A 6 -19.79 3.77 6.34
C PRO A 6 -19.72 3.09 4.97
N LEU A 7 -19.72 3.86 3.87
CA LEU A 7 -19.58 3.33 2.52
C LEU A 7 -18.19 2.69 2.31
N TYR A 8 -17.13 3.36 2.79
CA TYR A 8 -15.76 2.83 2.73
C TYR A 8 -15.59 1.54 3.53
N VAL A 9 -16.09 1.51 4.78
CA VAL A 9 -16.03 0.31 5.63
C VAL A 9 -16.80 -0.83 4.99
N PHE A 10 -17.95 -0.53 4.38
CA PHE A 10 -18.78 -1.52 3.71
C PHE A 10 -18.09 -2.11 2.47
N THR A 11 -17.51 -1.30 1.58
CA THR A 11 -16.83 -1.81 0.37
C THR A 11 -15.53 -2.56 0.71
N ALA A 12 -14.79 -2.11 1.73
CA ALA A 12 -13.62 -2.81 2.23
C ALA A 12 -13.98 -4.18 2.82
N ALA A 13 -15.03 -4.24 3.65
CA ALA A 13 -15.54 -5.50 4.20
C ALA A 13 -16.01 -6.45 3.09
N LEU A 14 -16.74 -5.95 2.09
CA LEU A 14 -17.21 -6.75 0.96
C LEU A 14 -16.04 -7.34 0.14
N THR A 15 -14.95 -6.57 -0.01
CA THR A 15 -13.73 -7.05 -0.69
C THR A 15 -13.07 -8.20 0.07
N VAL A 16 -12.94 -8.06 1.39
CA VAL A 16 -12.37 -9.12 2.25
C VAL A 16 -13.26 -10.37 2.23
N LEU A 17 -14.58 -10.20 2.31
CA LEU A 17 -15.55 -11.30 2.29
C LEU A 17 -15.67 -11.99 0.92
N SER A 18 -15.35 -11.29 -0.17
CA SER A 18 -15.36 -11.87 -1.52
C SER A 18 -14.16 -12.76 -1.84
N ALA A 19 -13.18 -12.83 -0.93
CA ALA A 19 -11.96 -13.59 -1.16
C ALA A 19 -12.23 -15.12 -1.25
N PRO A 20 -11.35 -15.88 -1.91
CA PRO A 20 -11.53 -17.33 -2.13
C PRO A 20 -11.66 -18.15 -0.84
N TRP A 21 -11.13 -17.64 0.27
CA TRP A 21 -11.20 -18.26 1.60
C TRP A 21 -12.50 -17.95 2.35
N ALA A 22 -13.38 -17.11 1.80
CA ALA A 22 -14.64 -16.70 2.40
C ALA A 22 -15.85 -17.14 1.54
N PHE A 23 -16.14 -16.44 0.44
CA PHE A 23 -17.30 -16.74 -0.41
C PHE A 23 -16.96 -17.09 -1.88
N ASP A 24 -15.70 -16.94 -2.29
CA ASP A 24 -15.21 -17.33 -3.63
C ASP A 24 -16.05 -16.78 -4.80
N TRP A 25 -16.34 -15.47 -4.76
CA TRP A 25 -17.12 -14.76 -5.79
C TRP A 25 -16.18 -14.01 -6.74
N PRO A 26 -15.72 -14.61 -7.85
CA PRO A 26 -14.61 -14.11 -8.66
C PRO A 26 -14.89 -12.76 -9.36
N LEU A 27 -16.17 -12.40 -9.54
CA LEU A 27 -16.57 -11.15 -10.20
C LEU A 27 -16.66 -9.95 -9.23
N LEU A 28 -16.80 -10.18 -7.93
CA LEU A 28 -16.96 -9.11 -6.95
C LEU A 28 -15.68 -8.25 -6.79
N PRO A 29 -14.47 -8.84 -6.70
CA PRO A 29 -13.21 -8.10 -6.60
C PRO A 29 -12.97 -7.14 -7.78
N TRP A 30 -13.52 -7.43 -8.96
CA TRP A 30 -13.39 -6.59 -10.15
C TRP A 30 -14.07 -5.23 -9.98
N VAL A 31 -15.12 -5.16 -9.18
CA VAL A 31 -15.86 -3.92 -8.92
C VAL A 31 -15.41 -3.32 -7.59
N THR A 32 -15.28 -4.13 -6.54
CA THR A 32 -15.06 -3.64 -5.18
C THR A 32 -13.65 -3.10 -4.94
N LYS A 33 -12.60 -3.72 -5.53
CA LYS A 33 -11.22 -3.23 -5.40
C LYS A 33 -11.03 -1.83 -6.00
N PRO A 34 -11.28 -1.60 -7.31
CA PRO A 34 -11.07 -0.28 -7.89
C PRO A 34 -12.00 0.77 -7.30
N LEU A 35 -13.23 0.41 -6.93
CA LEU A 35 -14.16 1.33 -6.28
C LEU A 35 -13.65 1.78 -4.90
N THR A 36 -13.10 0.86 -4.09
CA THR A 36 -12.57 1.20 -2.77
C THR A 36 -11.38 2.16 -2.90
N THR A 37 -10.45 1.88 -3.81
CA THR A 37 -9.27 2.73 -4.01
C THR A 37 -9.65 4.09 -4.64
N ALA A 38 -10.62 4.14 -5.55
CA ALA A 38 -11.18 5.38 -6.09
C ALA A 38 -11.87 6.24 -5.02
N LEU A 39 -12.58 5.63 -4.07
CA LEU A 39 -13.20 6.35 -2.94
C LEU A 39 -12.13 6.94 -2.00
N VAL A 40 -11.02 6.23 -1.76
CA VAL A 40 -9.88 6.76 -1.00
C VAL A 40 -9.25 7.95 -1.73
N ILE A 41 -9.05 7.87 -3.04
CA ILE A 41 -8.57 8.99 -3.87
C ILE A 41 -9.49 10.19 -3.72
N ALA A 42 -10.80 10.01 -3.85
CA ALA A 42 -11.78 11.08 -3.72
C ALA A 42 -11.83 11.68 -2.31
N TYR A 43 -11.59 10.89 -1.27
CA TYR A 43 -11.49 11.38 0.10
C TYR A 43 -10.19 12.18 0.33
N ALA A 44 -9.05 11.64 -0.09
CA ALA A 44 -7.75 12.29 0.01
C ALA A 44 -7.73 13.62 -0.75
N TRP A 45 -8.30 13.65 -1.96
CA TRP A 45 -8.40 14.87 -2.76
C TRP A 45 -9.22 15.98 -2.08
N ARG A 46 -10.31 15.62 -1.39
CA ARG A 46 -11.17 16.59 -0.67
C ARG A 46 -10.55 17.09 0.62
N ARG A 47 -9.64 16.32 1.23
CA ARG A 47 -9.01 16.66 2.51
C ARG A 47 -7.64 17.33 2.35
N ALA A 48 -7.00 17.16 1.19
CA ALA A 48 -5.75 17.83 0.85
C ALA A 48 -5.97 19.34 0.78
N ARG A 49 -5.33 20.09 1.69
CA ARG A 49 -5.35 21.54 1.68
C ARG A 49 -4.49 22.07 0.53
N GLU A 50 -4.88 23.20 -0.04
CA GLU A 50 -4.03 23.90 -1.01
C GLU A 50 -2.72 24.32 -0.34
N GLY A 51 -1.60 24.07 -1.00
CA GLY A 51 -0.25 24.33 -0.47
C GLY A 51 0.38 23.19 0.34
N ASP A 52 -0.32 22.09 0.59
CA ASP A 52 0.27 20.94 1.31
C ASP A 52 1.35 20.23 0.46
N PRO A 53 2.62 20.21 0.90
CA PRO A 53 3.70 19.56 0.15
C PRO A 53 3.52 18.05 0.00
N GLN A 54 2.62 17.41 0.77
CA GLN A 54 2.32 15.98 0.66
C GLN A 54 1.25 15.64 -0.37
N ARG A 55 0.47 16.63 -0.83
CA ARG A 55 -0.70 16.41 -1.70
C ARG A 55 -0.34 15.58 -2.93
N TRP A 56 0.67 16.01 -3.68
CA TRP A 56 1.04 15.36 -4.95
C TRP A 56 1.63 13.96 -4.77
N PRO A 57 2.58 13.71 -3.86
CA PRO A 57 3.05 12.36 -3.57
C PRO A 57 1.94 11.40 -3.12
N ILE A 58 1.01 11.85 -2.27
CA ILE A 58 -0.12 11.02 -1.82
C ILE A 58 -1.02 10.66 -3.01
N ILE A 59 -1.37 11.63 -3.85
CA ILE A 59 -2.21 11.38 -5.03
C ILE A 59 -1.51 10.43 -6.00
N ALA A 60 -0.22 10.65 -6.28
CA ALA A 60 0.56 9.77 -7.14
C ALA A 60 0.60 8.33 -6.59
N GLY A 61 0.78 8.20 -5.27
CA GLY A 61 0.75 6.90 -4.60
C GLY A 61 -0.59 6.20 -4.75
N LEU A 62 -1.70 6.92 -4.54
CA LEU A 62 -3.04 6.36 -4.66
C LEU A 62 -3.39 5.96 -6.10
N VAL A 63 -2.98 6.74 -7.10
CA VAL A 63 -3.14 6.38 -8.52
C VAL A 63 -2.34 5.12 -8.85
N CYS A 64 -1.11 5.00 -8.33
CA CYS A 64 -0.33 3.78 -8.49
C CYS A 64 -0.97 2.58 -7.78
N SER A 65 -1.54 2.77 -6.57
CA SER A 65 -2.30 1.72 -5.87
C SER A 65 -3.50 1.26 -6.70
N LEU A 66 -4.25 2.19 -7.31
CA LEU A 66 -5.37 1.85 -8.19
C LEU A 66 -4.91 1.06 -9.41
N GLY A 67 -3.82 1.50 -10.06
CA GLY A 67 -3.21 0.75 -11.15
C GLY A 67 -2.78 -0.65 -10.74
N GLY A 68 -2.25 -0.81 -9.52
CA GLY A 68 -1.87 -2.09 -8.95
C GLY A 68 -3.07 -3.01 -8.70
N ASP A 69 -4.13 -2.48 -8.11
CA ASP A 69 -5.39 -3.22 -7.90
C ASP A 69 -5.99 -3.72 -9.20
N VAL A 70 -6.01 -2.86 -10.24
CA VAL A 70 -6.50 -3.22 -11.57
C VAL A 70 -5.59 -4.27 -12.23
N ALA A 71 -4.26 -4.12 -12.12
CA ALA A 71 -3.31 -5.08 -12.66
C ALA A 71 -3.48 -6.48 -12.03
N LEU A 72 -3.71 -6.56 -10.71
CA LEU A 72 -3.95 -7.83 -10.03
C LEU A 72 -5.24 -8.57 -10.46
N LEU A 73 -6.16 -7.91 -11.15
CA LEU A 73 -7.36 -8.56 -11.68
C LEU A 73 -7.06 -9.38 -12.94
N PHE A 74 -5.97 -9.07 -13.65
CA PHE A 74 -5.57 -9.81 -14.83
C PHE A 74 -4.76 -11.06 -14.45
N PRO A 75 -4.97 -12.20 -15.13
CA PRO A 75 -4.31 -13.47 -14.78
C PRO A 75 -2.78 -13.43 -14.86
N ASN A 76 -2.21 -12.53 -15.68
CA ASN A 76 -0.75 -12.33 -15.81
C ASN A 76 -0.28 -10.99 -15.19
N GLY A 77 -1.15 -10.29 -14.47
CA GLY A 77 -0.87 -8.93 -13.99
C GLY A 77 -0.22 -8.85 -12.61
N PHE A 78 0.13 -9.98 -11.99
CA PHE A 78 0.73 -10.01 -10.65
C PHE A 78 1.99 -9.15 -10.53
N VAL A 79 2.95 -9.32 -11.45
CA VAL A 79 4.22 -8.56 -11.44
C VAL A 79 3.97 -7.08 -11.71
N ALA A 80 3.10 -6.75 -12.66
CA ALA A 80 2.72 -5.36 -12.94
C ALA A 80 2.07 -4.71 -11.70
N GLY A 81 1.19 -5.45 -11.02
CA GLY A 81 0.57 -5.03 -9.77
C GLY A 81 1.62 -4.77 -8.68
N LEU A 82 2.57 -5.69 -8.52
CA LEU A 82 3.66 -5.55 -7.54
C LEU A 82 4.51 -4.29 -7.80
N VAL A 83 4.84 -4.00 -9.07
CA VAL A 83 5.59 -2.79 -9.44
C VAL A 83 4.76 -1.54 -9.16
N CYS A 84 3.47 -1.52 -9.51
CA CYS A 84 2.57 -0.41 -9.21
C CYS A 84 2.46 -0.16 -7.70
N PHE A 85 2.31 -1.21 -6.88
CA PHE A 85 2.32 -1.05 -5.43
C PHE A 85 3.66 -0.57 -4.91
N LEU A 86 4.79 -1.06 -5.43
CA LEU A 86 6.10 -0.57 -5.00
C LEU A 86 6.25 0.94 -5.26
N LEU A 87 5.84 1.41 -6.44
CA LEU A 87 5.82 2.84 -6.77
C LEU A 87 4.89 3.62 -5.85
N ALA A 88 3.74 3.05 -5.48
CA ALA A 88 2.84 3.67 -4.51
C ALA A 88 3.51 3.89 -3.15
N HIS A 89 4.21 2.88 -2.65
CA HIS A 89 4.92 2.95 -1.36
C HIS A 89 6.05 3.97 -1.38
N LEU A 90 6.80 4.06 -2.48
CA LEU A 90 7.82 5.09 -2.65
C LEU A 90 7.22 6.49 -2.65
N ALA A 91 6.08 6.68 -3.32
CA ALA A 91 5.38 7.97 -3.31
C ALA A 91 4.89 8.35 -1.90
N TYR A 92 4.37 7.39 -1.12
CA TYR A 92 3.99 7.63 0.28
C TYR A 92 5.21 7.93 1.17
N LEU A 93 6.33 7.22 0.98
CA LEU A 93 7.56 7.51 1.70
C LEU A 93 8.06 8.94 1.43
N VAL A 94 7.99 9.39 0.17
CA VAL A 94 8.29 10.79 -0.20
C VAL A 94 7.31 11.76 0.46
N ALA A 95 6.02 11.41 0.58
CA ALA A 95 5.05 12.23 1.30
C ALA A 95 5.45 12.40 2.77
N PHE A 96 5.73 11.30 3.47
CA PHE A 96 6.02 11.32 4.90
C PHE A 96 7.36 11.99 5.24
N THR A 97 8.36 11.86 4.36
CA THR A 97 9.65 12.55 4.52
C THR A 97 9.57 14.07 4.33
N ARG A 98 8.50 14.58 3.73
CA ARG A 98 8.24 16.03 3.63
C ARG A 98 7.66 16.64 4.91
N GLN A 99 7.16 15.83 5.85
CA GLN A 99 6.69 16.29 7.16
C GLN A 99 7.76 16.10 8.24
N VAL A 100 8.39 14.93 8.26
CA VAL A 100 9.39 14.56 9.27
C VAL A 100 10.65 14.10 8.56
N ARG A 101 11.84 14.47 9.07
CA ARG A 101 13.10 14.00 8.50
C ARG A 101 13.15 12.47 8.51
N LEU A 102 13.80 11.90 7.49
CA LEU A 102 13.97 10.45 7.39
C LEU A 102 14.74 9.94 8.62
N ALA A 103 14.25 8.86 9.23
CA ALA A 103 14.85 8.26 10.43
C ALA A 103 14.95 9.20 11.65
N ALA A 104 14.04 10.17 11.78
CA ALA A 104 13.98 11.04 12.96
C ALA A 104 13.74 10.28 14.28
N GLN A 105 13.05 9.14 14.23
CA GLN A 105 12.87 8.25 15.38
C GLN A 105 13.57 6.89 15.12
N PRO A 106 14.81 6.71 15.59
CA PRO A 106 15.58 5.51 15.31
C PRO A 106 14.95 4.23 15.88
N LEU A 107 14.18 4.34 16.97
CA LEU A 107 13.49 3.19 17.58
C LEU A 107 12.40 2.63 16.66
N ALA A 108 11.61 3.48 16.01
CA ALA A 108 10.60 3.06 15.03
C ALA A 108 11.27 2.34 13.84
N TRP A 109 12.38 2.88 13.35
CA TRP A 109 13.17 2.28 12.27
C TRP A 109 13.77 0.93 12.67
N ALA A 110 14.31 0.81 13.88
CA ALA A 110 14.82 -0.46 14.40
C ALA A 110 13.71 -1.52 14.51
N ALA A 111 12.54 -1.17 15.05
CA ALA A 111 11.41 -2.09 15.17
C ALA A 111 10.96 -2.62 13.80
N TRP A 112 10.81 -1.75 12.80
CA TRP A 112 10.42 -2.14 11.45
C TRP A 112 11.52 -2.88 10.68
N ALA A 113 12.80 -2.58 10.94
CA ALA A 113 13.92 -3.35 10.39
C ALA A 113 13.96 -4.77 10.96
N LEU A 114 13.67 -4.94 12.25
CA LEU A 114 13.54 -6.27 12.87
C LEU A 114 12.37 -7.05 12.28
N ALA A 115 11.20 -6.41 12.12
CA ALA A 115 10.05 -7.03 11.48
C ALA A 115 10.36 -7.46 10.04
N ALA A 116 11.04 -6.61 9.26
CA ALA A 116 11.50 -6.93 7.91
C ALA A 116 12.44 -8.13 7.88
N GLY A 117 13.40 -8.18 8.81
CA GLY A 117 14.33 -9.31 8.95
C GLY A 117 13.62 -10.62 9.28
N ALA A 118 12.65 -10.58 10.21
CA ALA A 118 11.85 -11.75 10.56
C ALA A 118 11.02 -12.26 9.37
N VAL A 119 10.38 -11.37 8.62
CA VAL A 119 9.63 -11.71 7.40
C VAL A 119 10.55 -12.33 6.35
N LEU A 120 11.74 -11.77 6.13
CA LEU A 120 12.72 -12.32 5.20
C LEU A 120 13.22 -13.70 5.63
N MET A 121 13.45 -13.94 6.93
CA MET A 121 13.83 -15.27 7.43
C MET A 121 12.77 -16.33 7.12
N VAL A 122 11.49 -16.00 7.30
CA VAL A 122 10.37 -16.91 7.00
C VAL A 122 10.22 -17.15 5.50
N LEU A 123 10.41 -16.13 4.67
CA LEU A 123 10.28 -16.24 3.21
C LEU A 123 11.49 -16.93 2.55
N TRP A 124 12.69 -16.79 3.12
CA TRP A 124 13.95 -17.23 2.53
C TRP A 124 13.97 -18.66 1.97
N PRO A 125 13.47 -19.70 2.67
CA PRO A 125 13.50 -21.07 2.15
C PRO A 125 12.57 -21.28 0.93
N GLY A 126 11.52 -20.46 0.78
CA GLY A 126 10.55 -20.58 -0.31
C GLY A 126 10.87 -19.72 -1.54
N VAL A 127 11.85 -18.81 -1.47
CA VAL A 127 12.13 -17.84 -2.55
C VAL A 127 13.23 -18.34 -3.49
N PRO A 128 12.94 -18.51 -4.80
CA PRO A 128 13.95 -18.82 -5.82
C PRO A 128 15.07 -17.79 -5.85
N GLN A 129 16.31 -18.22 -6.13
CA GLN A 129 17.48 -17.33 -6.09
C GLN A 129 17.33 -16.09 -6.98
N THR A 130 16.70 -16.23 -8.14
CA THR A 130 16.43 -15.14 -9.09
C THR A 130 15.50 -14.05 -8.54
N LEU A 131 14.63 -14.40 -7.58
CA LEU A 131 13.64 -13.49 -7.00
C LEU A 131 14.05 -12.91 -5.64
N ARG A 132 15.16 -13.37 -5.05
CA ARG A 132 15.62 -12.89 -3.74
C ARG A 132 15.89 -11.39 -3.73
N LEU A 133 16.55 -10.87 -4.77
CA LEU A 133 16.86 -9.45 -4.86
C LEU A 133 15.58 -8.58 -4.96
N PRO A 134 14.61 -8.87 -5.86
CA PRO A 134 13.31 -8.22 -5.86
C PRO A 134 12.58 -8.28 -4.51
N VAL A 135 12.57 -9.44 -3.85
CA VAL A 135 11.88 -9.62 -2.56
C VAL A 135 12.52 -8.76 -1.47
N VAL A 136 13.86 -8.74 -1.38
CA VAL A 136 14.57 -7.90 -0.41
C VAL A 136 14.29 -6.42 -0.67
N ALA A 137 14.37 -5.96 -1.92
CA ALA A 137 14.05 -4.58 -2.29
C ALA A 137 12.61 -4.21 -1.94
N TYR A 138 11.66 -5.12 -2.15
CA TYR A 138 10.26 -4.90 -1.85
C TYR A 138 10.00 -4.82 -0.34
N VAL A 139 10.51 -5.77 0.44
CA VAL A 139 10.35 -5.81 1.90
C VAL A 139 11.01 -4.61 2.57
N THR A 140 12.19 -4.21 2.10
CA THR A 140 12.88 -3.02 2.64
C THR A 140 12.13 -1.73 2.34
N CYS A 141 11.56 -1.58 1.13
CA CYS A 141 10.71 -0.43 0.80
C CYS A 141 9.47 -0.34 1.70
N LEU A 142 8.79 -1.47 1.91
CA LEU A 142 7.62 -1.56 2.81
C LEU A 142 7.97 -1.16 4.24
N ALA A 143 9.07 -1.71 4.77
CA ALA A 143 9.53 -1.42 6.12
C ALA A 143 9.93 0.05 6.29
N ALA A 144 10.62 0.64 5.31
CA ALA A 144 10.99 2.05 5.33
C ALA A 144 9.76 2.97 5.30
N MET A 145 8.77 2.65 4.46
CA MET A 145 7.49 3.38 4.41
C MET A 145 6.77 3.29 5.76
N ALA A 146 6.64 2.08 6.33
CA ALA A 146 5.94 1.86 7.58
C ALA A 146 6.65 2.53 8.78
N ALA A 147 7.98 2.46 8.83
CA ALA A 147 8.78 3.17 9.82
C ALA A 147 8.56 4.68 9.75
N GLN A 148 8.65 5.25 8.54
CA GLN A 148 8.46 6.68 8.36
C GLN A 148 7.02 7.10 8.65
N ALA A 149 6.02 6.31 8.25
CA ALA A 149 4.63 6.57 8.59
C ALA A 149 4.44 6.63 10.11
N MET A 150 5.01 5.68 10.87
CA MET A 150 4.93 5.68 12.33
C MET A 150 5.57 6.92 12.97
N THR A 151 6.60 7.50 12.35
CA THR A 151 7.23 8.73 12.87
C THR A 151 6.41 10.00 12.66
N VAL A 152 5.39 9.96 11.79
CA VAL A 152 4.52 11.09 11.45
C VAL A 152 3.31 11.19 12.39
N TRP A 153 2.93 10.10 13.07
CA TRP A 153 1.82 10.04 14.04
C TRP A 153 2.31 10.31 15.47
#